data_AF-A0A8H3HJ19-F1
#
_entry.id   AF-A0A8H3HJ19-F1
#
_cell.length_a   1.000
_cell.length_b   1.000
_cell.length_c   1.000
_cell.angle_alpha   90.00
_cell.angle_beta   90.00
_cell.angle_gamma   90.00
#
_symmetry.space_group_name_H-M   'P 1'
#
loop_
_entity.id
_entity.type
_entity.pdbx_description
1 polymer ?
#
loop_
_entity_poly.entity_id
_entity_poly.type
_entity_poly.pdbx_seq_one_letter_code
_entity_poly.pdbx_strand_id
1 'polypeptide(L)' 'MTHRQILPRIEARDAQFYQHIVKNRVDPSRQTATNPVPDFYGEKIGSLRDYRQWLRDQARYQKKAQWPEE' A
#
# COMPACT_ATOMS: atom_id res chain seq x y z
N MET A 1 -9.73 -31.62 11.84
CA MET A 1 -9.10 -30.37 12.34
C MET A 1 -9.73 -29.19 11.60
N THR A 2 -10.53 -28.37 12.29
CA THR A 2 -11.48 -27.43 11.68
C THR A 2 -10.88 -26.05 11.43
N HIS A 3 -10.04 -25.92 10.41
CA HIS A 3 -9.58 -24.63 9.88
C HIS A 3 -10.72 -23.72 9.38
N ARG A 4 -11.92 -24.31 9.18
CA ARG A 4 -13.14 -23.63 8.71
C ARG A 4 -13.59 -22.44 9.56
N GLN A 5 -13.33 -22.43 10.87
CA GLN A 5 -13.72 -21.32 11.74
C GLN A 5 -12.70 -20.15 11.72
N ILE A 6 -11.48 -20.41 11.26
CA ILE A 6 -10.41 -19.39 11.18
C ILE A 6 -10.48 -18.65 9.85
N LEU A 7 -10.86 -19.33 8.77
CA LEU A 7 -10.95 -18.74 7.42
C LEU A 7 -11.76 -17.44 7.36
N PRO A 8 -12.98 -17.34 7.92
CA PRO A 8 -13.74 -16.09 7.88
C PRO A 8 -13.05 -14.93 8.60
N ARG A 9 -12.26 -15.22 9.64
CA ARG A 9 -11.49 -14.20 10.35
C ARG A 9 -10.29 -13.72 9.53
N ILE A 10 -9.62 -14.63 8.83
CA ILE A 10 -8.52 -14.28 7.92
C ILE A 10 -9.07 -13.40 6.79
N GLU A 11 -10.14 -13.84 6.12
CA GLU A 11 -10.78 -13.08 5.04
C GLU A 11 -11.23 -11.68 5.49
N ALA A 12 -11.82 -11.56 6.68
CA ALA A 12 -12.20 -10.26 7.23
C ALA A 12 -10.99 -9.35 7.47
N ARG A 13 -9.87 -9.89 7.94
CA ARG A 13 -8.63 -9.13 8.14
C ARG A 13 -7.98 -8.72 6.83
N ASP A 14 -8.00 -9.61 5.84
CA ASP A 14 -7.48 -9.33 4.49
C ASP A 14 -8.31 -8.22 3.82
N ALA A 15 -9.64 -8.27 3.95
CA ALA A 15 -10.53 -7.22 3.46
C ALA A 15 -10.25 -5.88 4.15
N GLN A 16 -10.06 -5.88 5.47
CA GLN A 16 -9.67 -4.68 6.22
C GLN A 16 -8.32 -4.13 5.73
N PHE A 17 -7.34 -5.00 5.55
CA PHE A 17 -6.02 -4.62 5.05
C PHE A 17 -6.10 -4.03 3.64
N TYR A 18 -6.88 -4.64 2.75
CA TYR A 18 -7.12 -4.09 1.40
C TYR A 18 -7.74 -2.69 1.45
N GLN A 19 -8.70 -2.43 2.33
CA GLN A 19 -9.27 -1.09 2.52
C GLN A 19 -8.19 -0.08 2.95
N HIS A 20 -7.26 -0.48 3.81
CA HIS A 20 -6.13 0.36 4.18
C HIS A 20 -5.20 0.65 3.00
N ILE A 21 -4.92 -0.31 2.12
CA ILE A 21 -4.12 -0.10 0.91
C ILE A 21 -4.84 0.88 -0.02
N VAL A 22 -6.10 0.63 -0.35
CA VAL A 22 -6.89 1.49 -1.26
C VAL A 22 -6.95 2.93 -0.76
N LYS A 23 -7.08 3.13 0.55
CA LYS A 23 -7.13 4.46 1.18
C LYS A 23 -5.82 5.23 1.06
N ASN A 24 -4.67 4.55 1.16
CA ASN A 24 -3.37 5.19 1.32
C ASN A 24 -2.48 5.12 0.08
N ARG A 25 -2.81 4.29 -0.91
CA ARG A 25 -2.04 4.16 -2.15
C ARG A 25 -2.07 5.47 -2.93
N VAL A 26 -0.97 5.76 -3.61
CA VAL A 26 -0.85 6.92 -4.50
C VAL A 26 -1.64 6.76 -5.78
N ASP A 27 -1.98 7.88 -6.39
CA ASP A 27 -2.56 7.93 -7.73
C ASP A 27 -1.46 7.64 -8.78
N PRO A 28 -1.55 6.52 -9.53
CA PRO A 28 -0.54 6.14 -10.49
C PRO A 28 -0.53 7.02 -11.74
N SER A 29 -1.57 7.85 -11.97
CA SER A 29 -1.63 8.74 -13.13
C SER A 29 -0.57 9.85 -13.12
N ARG A 30 0.01 10.15 -11.94
CA ARG A 30 1.02 11.20 -11.73
C ARG A 30 2.45 10.67 -11.84
N GLN A 31 2.64 9.51 -12.47
CA GLN A 31 3.96 8.90 -12.62
C GLN A 31 4.86 9.72 -13.53
N THR A 32 6.12 9.87 -13.13
CA THR A 32 7.18 10.47 -13.96
C THR A 32 8.37 9.52 -13.99
N ALA A 33 9.24 9.63 -15.01
CA ALA A 33 10.43 8.80 -15.13
C ALA A 33 11.36 8.87 -13.89
N THR A 34 11.39 10.03 -13.21
CA THR A 34 12.18 10.29 -12.00
C THR A 34 11.45 9.96 -10.69
N ASN A 35 10.14 9.70 -10.75
CA ASN A 35 9.30 9.35 -9.62
C ASN A 35 8.37 8.18 -10.00
N PRO A 36 8.91 6.95 -10.04
CA PRO A 36 8.11 5.77 -10.35
C PRO A 36 7.09 5.50 -9.24
N VAL A 37 5.94 4.95 -9.61
CA VAL A 37 4.89 4.58 -8.65
C VAL A 37 5.43 3.48 -7.73
N PRO A 38 5.28 3.60 -6.40
CA PRO A 38 5.65 2.54 -5.47
C PRO A 38 4.78 1.29 -5.69
N ASP A 39 4.99 0.24 -4.89
CA ASP A 39 4.12 -0.95 -4.89
C ASP A 39 2.64 -0.53 -4.70
N PHE A 40 1.84 -0.61 -5.76
CA PHE A 40 0.48 -0.07 -5.79
C PHE A 40 -0.53 -0.93 -5.01
N TYR A 41 -0.30 -2.24 -4.97
CA TYR A 41 -1.16 -3.21 -4.29
C TYR A 41 -0.62 -3.62 -2.91
N GLY A 42 0.62 -3.27 -2.58
CA GLY A 42 1.23 -3.65 -1.31
C GLY A 42 1.63 -5.13 -1.25
N GLU A 43 1.89 -5.75 -2.41
CA GLU A 43 2.25 -7.18 -2.54
C GLU A 43 3.50 -7.54 -1.73
N LYS A 44 4.41 -6.58 -1.51
CA LYS A 44 5.66 -6.79 -0.77
C LYS A 44 5.52 -6.67 0.75
N ILE A 45 4.32 -6.39 1.26
CA ILE A 45 4.09 -6.20 2.70
C ILE A 45 3.93 -7.56 3.39
N GLY A 46 5.00 -8.05 4.01
CA GLY A 46 4.98 -9.26 4.84
C GLY A 46 4.86 -8.99 6.34
N SER A 47 4.99 -7.72 6.77
CA SER A 47 5.01 -7.35 8.18
C SER A 47 4.51 -5.91 8.43
N LEU A 48 4.20 -5.60 9.70
CA LEU A 48 3.86 -4.23 10.12
C LEU A 48 4.99 -3.22 9.90
N ARG A 49 6.25 -3.67 9.88
CA ARG A 49 7.39 -2.81 9.55
C ARG A 49 7.35 -2.44 8.08
N ASP A 50 7.09 -3.40 7.21
CA ASP A 50 7.02 -3.20 5.77
C ASP A 50 5.81 -2.33 5.42
N TYR A 51 4.67 -2.51 6.09
CA TYR A 51 3.52 -1.63 5.94
C TYR A 51 3.82 -0.16 6.31
N ARG A 52 4.53 0.07 7.42
CA ARG A 52 4.95 1.44 7.81
C ARG A 52 5.98 2.03 6.85
N GLN A 53 6.84 1.21 6.27
CA GLN A 53 7.75 1.65 5.20
C GLN A 53 6.95 2.03 3.96
N TRP A 54 6.02 1.18 3.53
CA TRP A 54 5.14 1.42 2.41
C TRP A 54 4.38 2.73 2.53
N LEU A 55 3.79 3.04 3.69
CA LEU A 55 3.12 4.32 3.94
C LEU A 55 4.04 5.53 3.75
N ARG A 56 5.31 5.42 4.17
CA ARG A 56 6.31 6.48 3.98
C ARG A 56 6.66 6.65 2.51
N ASP A 57 6.74 5.56 1.75
CA ASP A 57 7.03 5.60 0.32
C ASP A 57 5.86 6.22 -0.46
N GLN A 58 4.61 5.92 -0.10
CA GLN A 58 3.43 6.61 -0.63
C GLN A 58 3.51 8.13 -0.37
N ALA A 59 3.79 8.54 0.88
CA ALA A 59 3.88 9.96 1.24
C ALA A 59 5.04 10.69 0.51
N ARG A 60 6.20 10.03 0.35
CA ARG A 60 7.33 10.56 -0.41
C ARG A 60 6.99 10.77 -1.88
N TYR A 61 6.29 9.81 -2.49
CA TYR A 61 5.82 9.94 -3.87
C TYR A 61 4.84 11.11 -4.03
N GLN A 62 3.86 11.27 -3.13
CA GLN A 62 2.92 12.39 -3.20
C GLN A 62 3.62 13.74 -3.09
N LYS A 63 4.60 13.86 -2.18
CA LYS A 63 5.38 15.09 -2.01
C LYS A 63 6.13 15.47 -3.29
N LYS A 64 6.79 14.49 -3.93
CA LYS A 64 7.49 14.68 -5.21
C LYS A 64 6.53 14.98 -6.37
N ALA A 65 5.36 14.35 -6.39
CA ALA A 65 4.34 14.61 -7.41
C ALA A 65 3.72 16.01 -7.28
N GLN A 66 3.68 16.57 -6.07
CA GLN A 66 3.13 17.90 -5.81
C GLN A 66 4.13 19.02 -6.11
N TRP A 67 5.42 18.81 -5.82
CA TRP A 67 6.50 19.75 -6.16
C TRP A 67 7.55 19.02 -7.00
N PRO A 68 7.40 19.01 -8.33
CA PRO A 68 8.50 18.62 -9.19
C PRO A 68 9.64 19.61 -8.93
N GLU A 69 10.79 19.12 -8.45
CA GLU A 69 12.02 19.92 -8.43
C GLU A 69 12.38 20.21 -9.89
N GLU A 70 12.42 21.49 -10.26
CA GLU A 70 12.89 21.99 -11.57
C GLU A 70 14.40 21.82 -11.75
#